data_AF-R6T8M5-F1
#
_entry.id   AF-R6T8M5-F1
#
_cell.length_a   1.000
_cell.length_b   1.000
_cell.length_c   1.000
_cell.angle_alpha   90.00
_cell.angle_beta   90.00
_cell.angle_gamma   90.00
#
_symmetry.space_group_name_H-M   'P 1'
#
loop_
_entity.id
_entity.type
_entity.pdbx_description
1 polymer ?
#
loop_
_entity_poly.entity_id
_entity_poly.type
_entity_poly.pdbx_seq_one_letter_code
_entity_poly.pdbx_strand_id
1 'polypeptide(L)'
;MFIFGLTGPSGAGKGTIAELFAKYKVYSVDTDAVYHRLLIPPSACLDELTARFGTGVLSPDGSLNRQALAAVVFSDDNALADLNAITHKYILARTKEALDLYRAGNCPGAIVDAPLLFESGAVQACGCQATIAVLADKSLRVSRIMERDGLTQEAAVHRIEAQKPDDFYIARADYVIYNNGLVSDLLPQVQRILRETAVIGQ
;
A
#
# COMPACT_ATOMS: atom_id res chain seq x y z
N MET A 1 18.93 2.70 -9.08
CA MET A 1 17.85 2.82 -8.06
C MET A 1 17.26 1.45 -7.83
N PHE A 2 17.32 0.95 -6.59
CA PHE A 2 16.71 -0.31 -6.16
C PHE A 2 15.24 -0.08 -5.75
N ILE A 3 14.31 -0.96 -6.11
CA ILE A 3 12.89 -0.80 -5.82
C ILE A 3 12.46 -1.90 -4.85
N PHE A 4 11.97 -1.50 -3.69
CA PHE A 4 11.39 -2.38 -2.69
C PHE A 4 9.86 -2.41 -2.85
N GLY A 5 9.24 -3.57 -2.69
CA GLY A 5 7.82 -3.66 -2.40
C GLY A 5 7.60 -3.69 -0.89
N LEU A 6 6.78 -2.80 -0.33
CA LEU A 6 6.45 -2.77 1.10
C LEU A 6 4.99 -3.18 1.30
N THR A 7 4.77 -4.09 2.24
CA THR A 7 3.43 -4.55 2.60
C THR A 7 3.36 -4.98 4.06
N GLY A 8 2.17 -5.36 4.51
CA GLY A 8 1.91 -5.77 5.89
C GLY A 8 0.49 -5.40 6.34
N PRO A 9 -0.02 -6.10 7.36
CA PRO A 9 -1.38 -5.93 7.84
C PRO A 9 -1.63 -4.53 8.41
N SER A 10 -2.92 -4.20 8.60
CA SER A 10 -3.34 -2.93 9.19
C SER A 10 -2.77 -2.80 10.60
N GLY A 11 -2.32 -1.60 10.98
CA GLY A 11 -1.71 -1.35 12.29
C GLY A 11 -0.26 -1.83 12.43
N ALA A 12 0.35 -2.45 11.41
CA ALA A 12 1.75 -2.90 11.50
C ALA A 12 2.79 -1.76 11.46
N GLY A 13 2.39 -0.54 11.06
CA GLY A 13 3.27 0.62 11.04
C GLY A 13 4.17 0.74 9.80
N LYS A 14 3.66 0.34 8.62
CA LYS A 14 4.33 0.54 7.32
C LYS A 14 4.80 1.98 7.10
N GLY A 15 3.97 2.96 7.43
CA GLY A 15 4.32 4.39 7.34
C GLY A 15 5.57 4.75 8.14
N THR A 16 5.69 4.25 9.37
CA THR A 16 6.90 4.44 10.19
C THR A 16 8.14 3.84 9.54
N ILE A 17 8.01 2.66 8.92
CA ILE A 17 9.12 2.05 8.17
C ILE A 17 9.48 2.90 6.94
N ALA A 18 8.49 3.34 6.17
CA ALA A 18 8.72 4.22 5.02
C ALA A 18 9.45 5.52 5.40
N GLU A 19 9.08 6.14 6.53
CA GLU A 19 9.77 7.33 7.06
C GLU A 19 11.23 7.05 7.44
N LEU A 20 11.53 5.87 7.99
CA LEU A 20 12.90 5.47 8.29
C LEU A 20 13.74 5.26 7.02
N PHE A 21 13.16 4.65 5.99
CA PHE A 21 13.80 4.53 4.67
C PHE A 21 14.03 5.90 4.01
N ALA A 22 13.11 6.85 4.19
CA ALA A 22 13.25 8.20 3.64
C ALA A 22 14.48 8.95 4.18
N LYS A 23 14.97 8.63 5.39
CA LYS A 23 16.23 9.16 5.94
C LYS A 23 17.46 8.81 5.08
N TYR A 24 17.35 7.77 4.26
CA TYR A 24 18.38 7.31 3.33
C TYR A 24 18.06 7.67 1.86
N LYS A 25 17.16 8.64 1.65
CA LYS A 25 16.64 9.03 0.32
C LYS A 25 15.95 7.88 -0.42
N VAL A 26 15.41 6.91 0.32
CA VAL A 26 14.56 5.86 -0.23
C VAL A 26 13.10 6.24 0.05
N TYR A 27 12.45 6.84 -0.93
CA TYR A 27 11.10 7.38 -0.78
C TYR A 27 10.03 6.37 -1.19
N SER A 28 8.88 6.39 -0.51
CA SER A 28 7.75 5.53 -0.84
C SER A 28 6.79 6.17 -1.85
N VAL A 29 6.16 5.32 -2.63
CA VAL A 29 4.94 5.59 -3.38
C VAL A 29 3.83 4.81 -2.69
N ASP A 30 3.00 5.53 -1.92
CA ASP A 30 1.80 4.98 -1.28
C ASP A 30 0.71 4.79 -2.34
N THR A 31 0.44 3.53 -2.68
CA THR A 31 -0.54 3.17 -3.72
C THR A 31 -1.98 3.43 -3.30
N ASP A 32 -2.30 3.38 -2.00
CA ASP A 32 -3.62 3.79 -1.49
C ASP A 32 -3.80 5.30 -1.67
N ALA A 33 -2.81 6.09 -1.28
CA ALA A 33 -2.86 7.54 -1.48
C ALA A 33 -2.95 7.92 -2.96
N VAL A 34 -2.24 7.19 -3.84
CA VAL A 34 -2.36 7.33 -5.30
C VAL A 34 -3.78 7.02 -5.77
N TYR A 35 -4.37 5.90 -5.32
CA TYR A 35 -5.75 5.54 -5.64
C TYR A 35 -6.73 6.63 -5.20
N HIS A 36 -6.60 7.15 -3.98
CA HIS A 36 -7.46 8.22 -3.49
C HIS A 36 -7.38 9.48 -4.35
N ARG A 37 -6.18 9.89 -4.78
CA ARG A 37 -5.98 11.04 -5.67
C ARG A 37 -6.56 10.82 -7.07
N LEU A 38 -6.47 9.59 -7.58
CA LEU A 38 -7.05 9.21 -8.88
C LEU A 38 -8.59 9.27 -8.88
N LEU A 39 -9.25 9.42 -7.75
CA LEU A 39 -10.71 9.54 -7.68
C LEU A 39 -11.19 10.99 -7.51
N ILE A 40 -10.28 11.97 -7.50
CA ILE A 40 -10.62 13.39 -7.37
C ILE A 40 -10.81 13.99 -8.78
N PRO A 41 -11.96 14.59 -9.11
CA PRO A 41 -12.17 15.27 -10.39
C PRO A 41 -11.23 16.47 -10.61
N PRO A 42 -10.83 16.78 -11.86
CA PRO A 42 -11.03 15.97 -13.07
C PRO A 42 -10.11 14.74 -13.07
N SER A 43 -10.63 13.56 -13.43
CA SER A 43 -9.84 12.32 -13.45
C SER A 43 -10.31 11.32 -14.49
N ALA A 44 -9.39 10.90 -15.37
CA ALA A 44 -9.61 9.84 -16.34
C ALA A 44 -9.96 8.48 -15.68
N CYS A 45 -9.45 8.21 -14.48
CA CYS A 45 -9.82 7.00 -13.73
C CYS A 45 -11.29 7.05 -13.32
N LEU A 46 -11.74 8.20 -12.82
CA LEU A 46 -13.14 8.39 -12.45
C LEU A 46 -14.07 8.37 -13.67
N ASP A 47 -13.65 8.96 -14.79
CA ASP A 47 -14.41 8.95 -16.04
C ASP A 47 -14.62 7.51 -16.55
N GLU A 48 -13.58 6.68 -16.51
CA GLU A 48 -13.67 5.29 -16.93
C GLU A 48 -14.50 4.43 -15.98
N LEU A 49 -14.38 4.64 -14.66
CA LEU A 49 -15.26 4.01 -13.68
C LEU A 49 -16.72 4.39 -13.93
N THR A 50 -16.99 5.65 -14.24
CA THR A 50 -18.34 6.14 -14.57
C THR A 50 -18.85 5.52 -15.87
N ALA A 51 -17.99 5.37 -16.88
CA ALA A 51 -18.35 4.71 -18.13
C ALA A 51 -18.71 3.23 -17.92
N ARG A 52 -18.01 2.54 -17.02
CA ARG A 52 -18.25 1.11 -16.72
C ARG A 52 -19.44 0.86 -15.80
N PHE A 53 -19.61 1.67 -14.76
CA PHE A 53 -20.60 1.44 -13.69
C PHE A 53 -21.80 2.39 -13.74
N GLY A 54 -21.80 3.34 -14.67
CA GLY A 54 -22.86 4.34 -14.85
C GLY A 54 -22.72 5.52 -13.87
N THR A 55 -23.52 6.56 -14.08
CA THR A 55 -23.49 7.77 -13.23
C THR A 55 -24.01 7.54 -11.81
N GLY A 56 -24.64 6.39 -11.53
CA GLY A 56 -25.11 6.02 -10.20
C GLY A 56 -24.00 5.83 -9.16
N VAL A 57 -22.74 5.67 -9.59
CA VAL A 57 -21.58 5.62 -8.68
C VAL A 57 -21.00 7.01 -8.38
N LEU A 58 -21.63 8.08 -8.87
CA LEU A 58 -21.22 9.46 -8.57
C LEU A 58 -22.13 10.11 -7.52
N SER A 59 -21.53 10.97 -6.72
CA SER A 59 -22.22 11.94 -5.86
C SER A 59 -22.70 13.13 -6.70
N PRO A 60 -23.66 13.94 -6.19
CA PRO A 60 -24.15 15.13 -6.89
C PRO A 60 -23.08 16.17 -7.24
N ASP A 61 -21.97 16.19 -6.49
CA ASP A 61 -20.82 17.07 -6.71
C ASP A 61 -19.82 16.51 -7.76
N GLY A 62 -20.13 15.36 -8.38
CA GLY A 62 -19.29 14.69 -9.37
C GLY A 62 -18.17 13.84 -8.79
N SER A 63 -18.04 13.74 -7.45
CA SER A 63 -17.09 12.84 -6.81
C SER A 63 -17.57 11.38 -6.82
N LEU A 64 -16.66 10.43 -6.62
CA LEU A 64 -17.05 9.01 -6.51
C LEU A 64 -17.84 8.75 -5.21
N ASN A 65 -19.06 8.23 -5.35
CA ASN A 65 -19.80 7.64 -4.24
C ASN A 65 -19.29 6.21 -3.98
N ARG A 66 -18.36 6.09 -3.02
CA ARG A 66 -17.75 4.81 -2.65
C ARG A 66 -18.74 3.77 -2.16
N GLN A 67 -19.81 4.17 -1.48
CA GLN A 67 -20.84 3.25 -1.00
C GLN A 67 -21.65 2.67 -2.15
N ALA A 68 -22.04 3.52 -3.11
CA ALA A 68 -22.74 3.08 -4.32
C ALA A 68 -21.87 2.14 -5.15
N LEU A 69 -20.59 2.48 -5.36
CA LEU A 69 -19.65 1.60 -6.07
C LEU A 69 -19.47 0.27 -5.33
N ALA A 70 -19.27 0.31 -4.01
CA ALA A 70 -19.12 -0.90 -3.18
C ALA A 70 -20.32 -1.84 -3.31
N ALA A 71 -21.55 -1.32 -3.29
CA ALA A 71 -22.76 -2.12 -3.45
C ALA A 71 -22.81 -2.86 -4.80
N VAL A 72 -22.31 -2.23 -5.87
CA VAL A 72 -22.22 -2.85 -7.20
C VAL A 72 -21.12 -3.91 -7.24
N VAL A 73 -19.90 -3.58 -6.81
CA VAL A 73 -18.75 -4.47 -7.01
C VAL A 73 -18.70 -5.63 -6.02
N PHE A 74 -19.28 -5.51 -4.83
CA PHE A 74 -19.33 -6.62 -3.87
C PHE A 74 -20.52 -7.57 -4.10
N SER A 75 -21.39 -7.28 -5.06
CA SER A 75 -22.48 -8.18 -5.47
C SER A 75 -22.20 -8.94 -6.77
N ASP A 76 -21.12 -8.62 -7.48
CA ASP A 76 -20.74 -9.23 -8.76
C ASP A 76 -19.22 -9.32 -8.90
N ASP A 77 -18.69 -10.55 -8.94
CA ASP A 77 -17.27 -10.83 -9.09
C ASP A 77 -16.67 -10.25 -10.39
N ASN A 78 -17.46 -10.17 -11.48
CA ASN A 78 -16.99 -9.55 -12.73
C ASN A 78 -16.89 -8.03 -12.57
N ALA A 79 -17.84 -7.41 -11.87
CA ALA A 79 -17.79 -5.98 -11.55
C ALA A 79 -16.57 -5.66 -10.67
N LEU A 80 -16.24 -6.52 -9.69
CA LEU A 80 -15.03 -6.39 -8.89
C LEU A 80 -13.75 -6.54 -9.73
N ALA A 81 -13.72 -7.51 -10.64
CA ALA A 81 -12.61 -7.71 -11.56
C ALA A 81 -12.39 -6.48 -12.45
N ASP A 82 -13.47 -5.90 -12.98
CA ASP A 82 -13.41 -4.69 -13.80
C ASP A 82 -12.94 -3.47 -13.00
N LEU A 83 -13.44 -3.29 -11.76
CA LEU A 83 -12.95 -2.23 -10.87
C LEU A 83 -11.44 -2.37 -10.62
N ASN A 84 -10.98 -3.57 -10.31
CA ASN A 84 -9.57 -3.83 -10.06
C ASN A 84 -8.73 -3.58 -11.32
N ALA A 85 -9.18 -4.04 -12.49
CA ALA A 85 -8.48 -3.83 -13.76
C ALA A 85 -8.34 -2.34 -14.10
N ILE A 86 -9.44 -1.58 -13.99
CA ILE A 86 -9.45 -0.12 -14.25
C ILE A 86 -8.52 0.58 -13.27
N THR A 87 -8.66 0.33 -11.97
CA THR A 87 -7.87 1.06 -10.95
C THR A 87 -6.40 0.70 -11.00
N HIS A 88 -6.05 -0.58 -11.16
CA HIS A 88 -4.66 -1.05 -11.19
C HIS A 88 -3.86 -0.40 -12.32
N LYS A 89 -4.43 -0.25 -13.53
CA LYS A 89 -3.68 0.38 -14.63
C LYS A 89 -3.36 1.85 -14.36
N TYR A 90 -4.27 2.61 -13.73
CA TYR A 90 -4.03 4.02 -13.39
C TYR A 90 -3.05 4.16 -12.23
N ILE A 91 -3.18 3.31 -11.19
CA ILE A 91 -2.23 3.27 -10.07
C ILE A 91 -0.84 2.96 -10.60
N LEU A 92 -0.70 1.92 -11.43
CA LEU A 92 0.59 1.53 -11.99
C LEU A 92 1.24 2.66 -12.81
N ALA A 93 0.46 3.37 -13.63
CA ALA A 93 0.97 4.51 -14.40
C ALA A 93 1.55 5.59 -13.47
N ARG A 94 0.80 5.99 -12.43
CA ARG A 94 1.26 6.99 -11.45
C ARG A 94 2.43 6.52 -10.61
N THR A 95 2.46 5.23 -10.27
CA THR A 95 3.60 4.64 -9.57
C THR A 95 4.85 4.70 -10.43
N LYS A 96 4.77 4.36 -11.72
CA LYS A 96 5.90 4.47 -12.65
C LYS A 96 6.39 5.91 -12.81
N GLU A 97 5.48 6.86 -12.97
CA GLU A 97 5.82 8.29 -13.00
C GLU A 97 6.61 8.72 -11.74
N ALA A 98 6.15 8.33 -10.56
CA ALA A 98 6.84 8.64 -9.31
C ALA A 98 8.23 7.97 -9.21
N LEU A 99 8.34 6.72 -9.65
CA LEU A 99 9.62 6.00 -9.69
C LEU A 99 10.61 6.66 -10.68
N ASP A 100 10.12 7.14 -11.83
CA ASP A 100 10.95 7.86 -12.80
C ASP A 100 11.45 9.19 -12.25
N LEU A 101 10.62 9.92 -11.48
CA LEU A 101 11.03 11.13 -10.77
C LEU A 101 12.11 10.84 -9.72
N TYR A 102 11.94 9.77 -8.92
CA TYR A 102 12.96 9.37 -7.94
C TYR A 102 14.27 8.97 -8.62
N ARG A 103 14.20 8.28 -9.76
CA ARG A 103 15.38 7.93 -10.56
C ARG A 103 16.07 9.18 -11.10
N ALA A 104 15.33 10.14 -11.65
CA ALA A 104 15.88 11.42 -12.13
C ALA A 104 16.49 12.26 -10.99
N GLY A 105 15.95 12.14 -9.78
CA GLY A 105 16.49 12.74 -8.55
C GLY A 105 17.72 12.03 -7.97
N ASN A 106 18.27 11.02 -8.65
CA ASN A 106 19.37 10.18 -8.16
C ASN A 106 19.09 9.51 -6.81
N CYS A 107 17.84 9.12 -6.55
CA CYS A 107 17.52 8.36 -5.35
C CYS A 107 18.18 6.97 -5.42
N PRO A 108 18.86 6.51 -4.35
CA PRO A 108 19.50 5.21 -4.34
C PRO A 108 18.48 4.06 -4.38
N GLY A 109 17.29 4.29 -3.82
CA GLY A 109 16.17 3.36 -3.88
C GLY A 109 14.80 4.03 -3.82
N ALA A 110 13.76 3.23 -3.98
CA ALA A 110 12.36 3.62 -3.79
C ALA A 110 11.56 2.46 -3.19
N ILE A 111 10.40 2.78 -2.60
CA ILE A 111 9.45 1.80 -2.08
C ILE A 111 8.12 1.92 -2.84
N VAL A 112 7.54 0.80 -3.25
CA VAL A 112 6.13 0.69 -3.64
C VAL A 112 5.37 0.15 -2.42
N ASP A 113 4.65 1.03 -1.71
CA ASP A 113 3.85 0.65 -0.54
C ASP A 113 2.44 0.29 -0.99
N ALA A 114 2.11 -1.00 -0.87
CA ALA A 114 0.83 -1.54 -1.29
C ALA A 114 0.26 -2.51 -0.22
N PRO A 115 -0.95 -2.27 0.28
CA PRO A 115 -1.61 -3.19 1.21
C PRO A 115 -1.80 -4.59 0.63
N LEU A 116 -2.09 -4.69 -0.67
CA LEU A 116 -2.30 -5.92 -1.42
C LEU A 116 -1.15 -6.20 -2.39
N LEU A 117 0.09 -5.94 -1.96
CA LEU A 117 1.28 -6.00 -2.81
C LEU A 117 1.42 -7.34 -3.55
N PHE A 118 1.17 -8.46 -2.85
CA PHE A 118 1.32 -9.80 -3.41
C PHE A 118 0.12 -10.20 -4.28
N GLU A 119 -1.09 -9.82 -3.85
CA GLU A 119 -2.34 -10.15 -4.53
C GLU A 119 -2.54 -9.35 -5.82
N SER A 120 -2.10 -8.09 -5.85
CA SER A 120 -2.27 -7.18 -6.99
C SER A 120 -1.27 -7.43 -8.13
N GLY A 121 -0.23 -8.24 -7.89
CA GLY A 121 0.89 -8.40 -8.82
C GLY A 121 1.80 -7.17 -8.93
N ALA A 122 1.67 -6.20 -8.01
CA ALA A 122 2.43 -4.95 -8.02
C ALA A 122 3.95 -5.17 -7.97
N VAL A 123 4.42 -6.24 -7.32
CA VAL A 123 5.84 -6.65 -7.29
C VAL A 123 6.41 -6.73 -8.71
N GLN A 124 5.74 -7.50 -9.58
CA GLN A 124 6.18 -7.71 -10.96
C GLN A 124 5.91 -6.47 -11.82
N ALA A 125 4.73 -5.87 -11.68
CA ALA A 125 4.33 -4.72 -12.48
C ALA A 125 5.24 -3.49 -12.28
N CYS A 126 5.77 -3.31 -11.07
CA CYS A 126 6.67 -2.20 -10.71
C CYS A 126 8.16 -2.58 -10.76
N GLY A 127 8.49 -3.84 -11.02
CA GLY A 127 9.88 -4.31 -11.05
C GLY A 127 10.58 -4.26 -9.70
N CYS A 128 9.87 -4.59 -8.62
CA CYS A 128 10.45 -4.65 -7.28
C CYS A 128 11.50 -5.77 -7.21
N GLN A 129 12.72 -5.46 -6.76
CA GLN A 129 13.82 -6.42 -6.63
C GLN A 129 13.85 -7.12 -5.27
N ALA A 130 13.22 -6.54 -4.25
CA ALA A 130 12.99 -7.21 -2.97
C ALA A 130 11.68 -6.72 -2.35
N THR A 131 11.13 -7.53 -1.45
CA THR A 131 9.87 -7.29 -0.77
C THR A 131 10.07 -7.29 0.74
N ILE A 132 9.36 -6.41 1.42
CA ILE A 132 9.43 -6.19 2.87
C ILE A 132 8.03 -6.33 3.45
N ALA A 133 7.85 -7.31 4.32
CA ALA A 133 6.66 -7.41 5.16
C ALA A 133 6.92 -6.74 6.51
N VAL A 134 6.08 -5.77 6.88
CA VAL A 134 6.07 -5.18 8.22
C VAL A 134 5.01 -5.90 9.05
N LEU A 135 5.42 -6.51 10.15
CA LEU A 135 4.53 -7.24 11.06
C LEU A 135 4.55 -6.61 12.44
N ALA A 136 3.47 -6.82 13.18
CA ALA A 136 3.39 -6.46 14.59
C ALA A 136 2.38 -7.35 15.31
N ASP A 137 2.55 -7.50 16.63
CA ASP A 137 1.69 -8.30 17.48
C ASP A 137 0.23 -7.87 17.36
N LYS A 138 -0.69 -8.84 17.36
CA LYS A 138 -2.13 -8.58 17.15
C LYS A 138 -2.67 -7.54 18.14
N SER A 139 -2.29 -7.65 19.42
CA SER A 139 -2.70 -6.70 20.47
C SER A 139 -2.27 -5.27 20.15
N LEU A 140 -1.01 -5.07 19.73
CA LEU A 140 -0.47 -3.76 19.38
C LEU A 140 -1.14 -3.20 18.12
N ARG A 141 -1.41 -4.05 17.12
CA ARG A 141 -2.16 -3.65 15.92
C ARG A 141 -3.58 -3.21 16.26
N VAL A 142 -4.27 -3.90 17.15
CA VAL A 142 -5.62 -3.52 17.63
C VAL A 142 -5.56 -2.12 18.25
N SER A 143 -4.67 -1.88 19.21
CA SER A 143 -4.52 -0.56 19.85
C SER A 143 -4.24 0.55 18.84
N ARG A 144 -3.30 0.34 17.92
CA ARG A 144 -2.96 1.32 16.87
C ARG A 144 -4.13 1.62 15.93
N ILE A 145 -4.92 0.61 15.57
CA ILE A 145 -6.10 0.79 14.71
C ILE A 145 -7.18 1.58 15.46
N MET A 146 -7.43 1.27 16.73
CA MET A 146 -8.39 2.00 17.56
C MET A 146 -8.00 3.47 17.69
N GLU A 147 -6.75 3.76 18.02
CA GLU A 147 -6.24 5.13 18.19
C GLU A 147 -6.28 5.93 16.88
N ARG A 148 -5.86 5.33 15.76
CA ARG A 148 -5.79 6.01 14.46
C ARG A 148 -7.17 6.23 13.83
N ASP A 149 -8.04 5.22 13.89
CA ASP A 149 -9.29 5.19 13.13
C ASP A 149 -10.53 5.47 14.00
N GLY A 150 -10.38 5.62 15.32
CA GLY A 150 -11.50 5.84 16.25
C GLY A 150 -12.47 4.64 16.35
N LEU A 151 -11.97 3.43 16.10
CA LEU A 151 -12.78 2.21 16.09
C LEU A 151 -12.91 1.59 17.48
N THR A 152 -13.99 0.84 17.71
CA THR A 152 -14.10 -0.02 18.90
C THR A 152 -13.11 -1.19 18.80
N GLN A 153 -12.83 -1.83 19.93
CA GLN A 153 -11.96 -3.01 19.96
C GLN A 153 -12.50 -4.13 19.06
N GLU A 154 -13.80 -4.38 19.10
CA GLU A 154 -14.45 -5.41 18.27
C GLU A 154 -14.31 -5.10 16.79
N ALA A 155 -14.52 -3.84 16.38
CA ALA A 155 -14.35 -3.41 15.00
C ALA A 155 -12.89 -3.50 14.53
N ALA A 156 -11.92 -3.17 15.40
CA ALA A 156 -10.50 -3.29 15.11
C ALA A 156 -10.05 -4.76 14.97
N VAL A 157 -10.55 -5.65 15.84
CA VAL A 157 -10.30 -7.10 15.77
C VAL A 157 -10.88 -7.68 14.49
N HIS A 158 -12.15 -7.37 14.17
CA HIS A 158 -12.79 -7.82 12.94
C HIS A 158 -12.03 -7.35 11.70
N ARG A 159 -11.51 -6.11 11.71
CA ARG A 159 -10.67 -5.59 10.63
C ARG A 159 -9.38 -6.38 10.45
N ILE A 160 -8.73 -6.80 11.53
CA ILE A 160 -7.52 -7.63 11.46
C ILE A 160 -7.86 -9.02 10.93
N GLU A 161 -8.97 -9.61 11.38
CA GLU A 161 -9.39 -10.97 11.01
C GLU A 161 -9.82 -11.09 9.56
N ALA A 162 -10.27 -9.98 8.95
CA ALA A 162 -10.52 -9.92 7.51
C ALA A 162 -9.23 -9.92 6.65
N GLN A 163 -8.05 -9.77 7.25
CA GLN A 163 -6.77 -9.75 6.53
C GLN A 163 -6.10 -11.14 6.51
N LYS A 164 -5.11 -11.30 5.63
CA LYS A 164 -4.27 -12.50 5.60
C LYS A 164 -3.51 -12.68 6.93
N PRO A 165 -3.28 -13.93 7.39
CA PRO A 165 -2.49 -14.20 8.59
C PRO A 165 -1.02 -13.83 8.39
N ASP A 166 -0.26 -13.67 9.47
CA ASP A 166 1.14 -13.25 9.41
C ASP A 166 2.00 -14.19 8.54
N ASP A 167 1.76 -15.51 8.62
CA ASP A 167 2.43 -16.54 7.79
C ASP A 167 2.30 -16.30 6.29
N PHE A 168 1.20 -15.69 5.84
CA PHE A 168 1.02 -15.35 4.43
C PHE A 168 2.10 -14.37 3.96
N TYR A 169 2.42 -13.37 4.77
CA TYR A 169 3.42 -12.36 4.47
C TYR A 169 4.83 -12.90 4.65
N ILE A 170 5.09 -13.64 5.73
CA ILE A 170 6.40 -14.23 6.03
C ILE A 170 6.84 -15.15 4.89
N ALA A 171 5.93 -15.99 4.39
CA ALA A 171 6.26 -16.95 3.33
C ALA A 171 6.51 -16.30 1.95
N ARG A 172 6.19 -15.02 1.77
CA ARG A 172 6.24 -14.31 0.47
C ARG A 172 7.23 -13.16 0.42
N ALA A 173 7.64 -12.64 1.58
CA ALA A 173 8.54 -11.51 1.66
C ALA A 173 10.01 -11.95 1.72
N ASP A 174 10.88 -11.21 1.04
CA ASP A 174 12.34 -11.40 1.15
C ASP A 174 12.86 -10.96 2.52
N TYR A 175 12.23 -9.93 3.09
CA TYR A 175 12.56 -9.37 4.39
C TYR A 175 11.32 -9.20 5.26
N VAL A 176 11.48 -9.45 6.56
CA VAL A 176 10.46 -9.17 7.56
C VAL A 176 11.01 -8.16 8.56
N ILE A 177 10.22 -7.13 8.85
CA ILE A 177 10.49 -6.16 9.92
C ILE A 177 9.42 -6.33 10.99
N TYR A 178 9.83 -6.61 12.22
CA TYR A 178 8.93 -6.67 13.36
C TYR A 178 8.87 -5.32 14.07
N ASN A 179 7.68 -4.73 14.12
CA ASN A 179 7.38 -3.42 14.71
C ASN A 179 6.60 -3.55 16.02
N ASN A 180 7.20 -4.31 16.95
CA ASN A 180 6.68 -4.59 18.30
C ASN A 180 7.30 -3.68 19.37
N GLY A 181 8.49 -3.14 19.11
CA GLY A 181 9.28 -2.37 20.07
C GLY A 181 9.23 -0.87 19.85
N LEU A 182 10.30 -0.20 20.28
CA LEU A 182 10.47 1.23 20.09
C LEU A 182 10.95 1.52 18.66
N VAL A 183 10.76 2.75 18.20
CA VAL A 183 11.27 3.21 16.89
C VAL A 183 12.80 3.05 16.79
N SER A 184 13.50 3.13 17.92
CA SER A 184 14.95 2.87 18.00
C SER A 184 15.35 1.47 17.54
N ASP A 185 14.46 0.49 17.70
CA ASP A 185 14.72 -0.92 17.39
C ASP A 185 14.47 -1.22 15.89
N LEU A 186 13.80 -0.30 15.19
CA LEU A 186 13.48 -0.42 13.77
C LEU A 186 14.63 0.04 12.88
N LEU A 187 15.37 1.08 13.30
CA LEU A 187 16.44 1.65 12.49
C LEU A 187 17.55 0.62 12.14
N PRO A 188 18.02 -0.24 13.07
CA PRO A 188 18.97 -1.30 12.73
C PRO A 188 18.45 -2.29 11.69
N GLN A 189 17.14 -2.64 11.74
CA GLN A 189 16.51 -3.54 10.78
C GLN A 189 16.49 -2.92 9.37
N VAL A 190 16.12 -1.63 9.27
CA VAL A 190 16.13 -0.87 8.01
C VAL A 190 17.54 -0.76 7.44
N GLN A 191 18.52 -0.40 8.27
CA GLN A 191 19.93 -0.30 7.85
C GLN A 191 20.47 -1.65 7.35
N ARG A 192 20.13 -2.75 8.03
CA ARG A 192 20.52 -4.09 7.61
C ARG A 192 20.04 -4.40 6.19
N ILE A 193 18.75 -4.18 5.92
CA ILE A 193 18.16 -4.41 4.59
C ILE A 193 18.84 -3.53 3.53
N LEU A 194 19.04 -2.24 3.82
CA LEU A 194 19.69 -1.32 2.89
C LEU A 194 21.14 -1.70 2.55
N ARG A 195 21.89 -2.26 3.52
CA ARG A 195 23.25 -2.76 3.29
C ARG A 195 23.26 -4.06 2.50
N GLU A 196 22.40 -5.02 2.88
CA GLU A 196 22.30 -6.32 2.20
C GLU A 196 21.89 -6.17 0.73
N THR A 197 21.10 -5.15 0.42
CA THR A 197 20.69 -4.80 -0.96
C THR A 197 21.62 -3.79 -1.65
N ALA A 198 22.74 -3.43 -1.01
CA ALA A 198 23.73 -2.46 -1.51
C ALA A 198 23.15 -1.08 -1.90
N VAL A 199 22.02 -0.69 -1.31
CA VAL A 199 21.41 0.64 -1.49
C VAL A 199 22.19 1.70 -0.72
N ILE A 200 22.77 1.31 0.42
CA ILE A 200 23.75 2.11 1.16
C ILE A 200 25.05 1.33 1.28
N GLY A 201 26.17 2.04 1.47
CA GLY A 201 27.46 1.41 1.74
C GLY A 201 27.46 0.59 3.04
N GLN A 202 28.44 -0.30 3.19
CA GLN A 202 28.64 -1.09 4.42
C GLN A 202 28.90 -0.20 5.63
#